data_AF-A0A1I2BWE6-F1
#
_entry.id   AF-A0A1I2BWE6-F1
#
_cell.length_a   1.000
_cell.length_b   1.000
_cell.length_c   1.000
_cell.angle_alpha   90.00
_cell.angle_beta   90.00
_cell.angle_gamma   90.00
#
_symmetry.space_group_name_H-M   'P 1'
#
loop_
_entity.id
_entity.type
_entity.pdbx_description
1 polymer ?
#
loop_
_entity_poly.entity_id
_entity_poly.type
_entity_poly.pdbx_seq_one_letter_code
_entity_poly.pdbx_strand_id
1 'polypeptide(L)'
;MTKQVITRGNPSVSHCAFTFDDGPMRIPIDAWLDALEQGGACGTFFLTGEWFDRYPAKAREMLARGHELTTHTYHHRRMADVTKAVFFEELKIAELAYQEATGRPAPTFMRFPYASYREENLEWLREWKYLVVEGEDTVDWSGPPSAQLVERVLPKLINGSIFMFHANEIAKETPQAVKSLVLHTHAKGLALVPVSELLHANGISTGERRWQVRFRPTLLGSFHNEQWEYVAGDYELRKLAADSLEWGNPKAPTGSGAYNKWLQELSTQVRSDGETRFVARSFADQYWAYVRASVHGGALVLEDYATKEAHADALIYILQWAAYEASTLGCEWITSTQDMRRIHKLCEQLGFEAEIVLQEG
;
A
#
# COMPACT_ATOMS: atom_id res chain seq x y z
N MET A 1 27.46 7.37 11.02
CA MET A 1 26.31 8.05 10.40
C MET A 1 25.80 7.15 9.30
N THR A 2 24.53 6.75 9.35
CA THR A 2 23.90 5.94 8.28
C THR A 2 23.87 6.79 7.01
N LYS A 3 24.37 6.26 5.89
CA LYS A 3 24.25 6.96 4.60
C LYS A 3 22.77 7.07 4.25
N GLN A 4 22.32 8.28 3.95
CA GLN A 4 20.93 8.50 3.55
C GLN A 4 20.66 8.01 2.12
N VAL A 5 21.66 8.11 1.24
CA VAL A 5 21.62 7.56 -0.12
C VAL A 5 22.36 6.22 -0.14
N ILE A 6 21.65 5.18 -0.57
CA ILE A 6 22.11 3.81 -0.64
C ILE A 6 22.29 3.43 -2.11
N THR A 7 23.54 3.21 -2.49
CA THR A 7 23.92 2.75 -3.83
C THR A 7 24.29 1.26 -3.86
N ARG A 8 24.60 0.69 -2.70
CA ARG A 8 25.03 -0.71 -2.54
C ARG A 8 24.77 -1.21 -1.12
N GLY A 9 24.51 -2.50 -0.98
CA GLY A 9 24.42 -3.23 0.29
C GLY A 9 25.78 -3.63 0.86
N ASN A 10 25.73 -4.52 1.86
CA ASN A 10 26.92 -5.01 2.55
C ASN A 10 27.78 -5.92 1.63
N PRO A 11 29.04 -5.56 1.32
CA PRO A 11 29.88 -6.35 0.43
C PRO A 11 30.31 -7.71 1.02
N SER A 12 30.13 -7.91 2.32
CA SER A 12 30.49 -9.16 3.02
C SER A 12 29.34 -10.17 3.07
N VAL A 13 28.15 -9.79 2.63
CA VAL A 13 26.96 -10.65 2.61
C VAL A 13 26.62 -10.97 1.16
N SER A 14 26.39 -12.25 0.86
CA SER A 14 26.09 -12.74 -0.49
C SER A 14 24.66 -12.41 -0.93
N HIS A 15 24.21 -11.17 -0.75
CA HIS A 15 22.91 -10.67 -1.19
C HIS A 15 23.06 -9.77 -2.41
N CYS A 16 22.05 -9.72 -3.26
CA CYS A 16 21.85 -8.65 -4.23
C CYS A 16 20.35 -8.33 -4.34
N ALA A 17 20.01 -7.16 -4.86
CA ALA A 17 18.63 -6.75 -5.10
C ALA A 17 18.41 -6.36 -6.57
N PHE A 18 17.34 -6.87 -7.16
CA PHE A 18 16.83 -6.38 -8.44
C PHE A 18 15.63 -5.49 -8.13
N THR A 19 15.72 -4.27 -8.65
CA THR A 19 14.75 -3.22 -8.37
C THR A 19 14.16 -2.71 -9.67
N PHE A 20 12.89 -2.34 -9.62
CA PHE A 20 12.11 -1.95 -10.80
C PHE A 20 11.38 -0.66 -10.52
N ASP A 21 11.70 0.40 -11.27
CA ASP A 21 10.94 1.66 -11.23
C ASP A 21 9.80 1.60 -12.24
N ASP A 22 8.71 2.37 -12.04
CA ASP A 22 7.85 2.97 -13.08
C ASP A 22 6.44 3.39 -12.57
N GLY A 23 5.63 3.92 -13.49
CA GLY A 23 4.28 4.44 -13.34
C GLY A 23 4.06 5.60 -14.31
N PRO A 24 2.83 6.11 -14.53
CA PRO A 24 1.55 5.67 -13.98
C PRO A 24 0.77 4.73 -14.93
N MET A 25 1.32 4.41 -16.11
CA MET A 25 0.60 3.69 -17.15
C MET A 25 0.45 2.18 -16.86
N ARG A 26 -0.41 1.50 -17.63
CA ARG A 26 -0.61 0.05 -17.50
C ARG A 26 0.67 -0.68 -17.87
N ILE A 27 1.38 -1.13 -16.86
CA ILE A 27 2.57 -1.97 -17.00
C ILE A 27 2.09 -3.41 -17.25
N PRO A 28 2.62 -4.17 -18.23
CA PRO A 28 2.47 -5.62 -18.29
C PRO A 28 3.35 -6.29 -17.21
N ILE A 29 3.12 -5.90 -15.95
CA ILE A 29 4.01 -6.20 -14.82
C ILE A 29 4.15 -7.69 -14.60
N ASP A 30 3.12 -8.46 -14.97
CA ASP A 30 3.08 -9.92 -14.92
C ASP A 30 4.30 -10.57 -15.57
N ALA A 31 4.81 -10.03 -16.69
CA ALA A 31 6.01 -10.57 -17.32
C ALA A 31 7.26 -10.48 -16.41
N TRP A 32 7.38 -9.40 -15.64
CA TRP A 32 8.47 -9.24 -14.66
C TRP A 32 8.28 -10.18 -13.47
N LEU A 33 7.07 -10.24 -12.93
CA LEU A 33 6.75 -11.10 -11.79
C LEU A 33 7.01 -12.57 -12.15
N ASP A 34 6.57 -13.01 -13.32
CA ASP A 34 6.76 -14.37 -13.80
C ASP A 34 8.23 -14.69 -14.09
N ALA A 35 9.00 -13.71 -14.59
CA ALA A 35 10.44 -13.88 -14.78
C ALA A 35 11.19 -14.08 -13.46
N LEU A 36 10.81 -13.34 -12.41
CA LEU A 36 11.35 -13.49 -11.06
C LEU A 36 10.94 -14.83 -10.44
N GLU A 37 9.66 -15.19 -10.52
CA GLU A 37 9.12 -16.43 -9.96
C GLU A 37 9.71 -17.68 -10.61
N GLN A 38 9.88 -17.69 -11.94
CA GLN A 38 10.55 -18.80 -12.64
C GLN A 38 12.00 -19.00 -12.18
N GLY A 39 12.63 -17.96 -11.64
CA GLY A 39 13.95 -18.00 -11.04
C GLY A 39 13.93 -18.20 -9.51
N GLY A 40 12.76 -18.39 -8.89
CA GLY A 40 12.61 -18.55 -7.45
C GLY A 40 13.04 -17.32 -6.65
N ALA A 41 12.76 -16.13 -7.16
CA ALA A 41 13.18 -14.87 -6.55
C ALA A 41 12.07 -13.82 -6.47
N CYS A 42 12.29 -12.80 -5.64
CA CYS A 42 11.46 -11.61 -5.53
C CYS A 42 12.29 -10.36 -5.84
N GLY A 43 11.63 -9.30 -6.32
CA GLY A 43 12.23 -7.98 -6.50
C GLY A 43 11.54 -6.90 -5.66
N THR A 44 12.13 -5.71 -5.67
CA THR A 44 11.55 -4.50 -5.09
C THR A 44 11.07 -3.56 -6.18
N PHE A 45 9.81 -3.13 -6.13
CA PHE A 45 9.21 -2.24 -7.11
C PHE A 45 8.97 -0.86 -6.50
N PHE A 46 9.57 0.16 -7.10
CA PHE A 46 9.34 1.57 -6.77
C PHE A 46 8.28 2.10 -7.74
N LEU A 47 7.07 2.27 -7.26
CA LEU A 47 5.91 2.62 -8.09
C LEU A 47 5.37 3.99 -7.75
N THR A 48 4.84 4.69 -8.75
CA THR A 48 4.23 5.99 -8.52
C THR A 48 2.93 5.89 -7.72
N GLY A 49 2.60 6.92 -6.95
CA GLY A 49 1.31 7.04 -6.26
C GLY A 49 0.12 6.90 -7.21
N GLU A 50 0.21 7.50 -8.40
CA GLU A 50 -0.80 7.32 -9.45
C GLU A 50 -0.97 5.86 -9.90
N TRP A 51 0.09 5.04 -9.88
CA TRP A 51 0.00 3.63 -10.21
C TRP A 51 -0.75 2.86 -9.12
N PHE A 52 -0.45 3.15 -7.84
CA PHE A 52 -1.16 2.54 -6.71
C PHE A 52 -2.66 2.83 -6.76
N ASP A 53 -3.05 4.05 -7.14
CA ASP A 53 -4.45 4.43 -7.29
C ASP A 53 -5.17 3.67 -8.41
N ARG A 54 -4.48 3.44 -9.53
CA ARG A 54 -5.06 2.75 -10.69
C ARG A 54 -5.08 1.24 -10.53
N TYR A 55 -4.11 0.65 -9.84
CA TYR A 55 -3.90 -0.80 -9.79
C TYR A 55 -3.81 -1.38 -8.36
N PRO A 56 -4.73 -1.05 -7.43
CA PRO A 56 -4.63 -1.49 -6.04
C PRO A 56 -4.72 -3.02 -5.89
N ALA A 57 -5.53 -3.69 -6.72
CA ALA A 57 -5.61 -5.16 -6.73
C ALA A 57 -4.28 -5.81 -7.12
N LYS A 58 -3.58 -5.24 -8.13
CA LYS A 58 -2.27 -5.73 -8.56
C LYS A 58 -1.20 -5.48 -7.50
N ALA A 59 -1.24 -4.34 -6.79
CA ALA A 59 -0.36 -4.08 -5.66
C ALA A 59 -0.48 -5.17 -4.58
N ARG A 60 -1.72 -5.55 -4.21
CA ARG A 60 -1.96 -6.63 -3.25
C ARG A 60 -1.48 -7.99 -3.75
N GLU A 61 -1.70 -8.29 -5.04
CA GLU A 61 -1.19 -9.51 -5.66
C GLU A 61 0.34 -9.59 -5.61
N MET A 62 1.05 -8.51 -5.94
CA MET A 62 2.52 -8.46 -5.88
C MET A 62 3.04 -8.72 -4.46
N LEU A 63 2.42 -8.10 -3.45
CA LEU A 63 2.76 -8.37 -2.04
C LEU A 63 2.47 -9.83 -1.65
N ALA A 64 1.37 -10.41 -2.13
CA ALA A 64 1.03 -11.81 -1.89
C ALA A 64 2.01 -12.79 -2.56
N ARG A 65 2.62 -12.40 -3.69
CA ARG A 65 3.72 -13.11 -4.35
C ARG A 65 5.08 -12.90 -3.68
N GLY A 66 5.15 -12.12 -2.60
CA GLY A 66 6.37 -11.90 -1.83
C GLY A 66 7.28 -10.79 -2.36
N HIS A 67 6.81 -10.00 -3.33
CA HIS A 67 7.54 -8.82 -3.78
C HIS A 67 7.44 -7.68 -2.77
N GLU A 68 8.43 -6.79 -2.80
CA GLU A 68 8.43 -5.58 -2.01
C GLU A 68 7.99 -4.40 -2.86
N LEU A 69 7.13 -3.53 -2.31
CA LEU A 69 6.65 -2.34 -2.98
C LEU A 69 7.04 -1.11 -2.15
N THR A 70 7.47 -0.04 -2.81
CA THR A 70 7.65 1.27 -2.20
C THR A 70 7.37 2.41 -3.20
N THR A 71 7.49 3.66 -2.77
CA THR A 71 7.15 4.83 -3.57
C THR A 71 8.27 5.30 -4.50
N HIS A 72 7.86 5.71 -5.70
CA HIS A 72 8.63 6.47 -6.67
C HIS A 72 8.05 7.90 -6.85
N THR A 73 7.65 8.53 -5.73
CA THR A 73 6.83 9.78 -5.68
C THR A 73 5.42 9.57 -6.24
N TYR A 74 4.58 10.61 -6.27
CA TYR A 74 3.22 10.45 -6.78
C TYR A 74 3.12 10.69 -8.28
N HIS A 75 3.62 11.83 -8.76
CA HIS A 75 3.49 12.26 -10.16
C HIS A 75 4.76 12.07 -11.00
N HIS A 76 5.79 11.38 -10.47
CA HIS A 76 7.06 11.16 -11.17
C HIS A 76 7.77 12.48 -11.57
N ARG A 77 7.76 13.48 -10.67
CA ARG A 77 8.37 14.80 -10.91
C ARG A 77 9.88 14.77 -10.69
N ARG A 78 10.59 15.70 -11.37
CA ARG A 78 11.97 16.05 -11.02
C ARG A 78 11.99 16.76 -9.68
N MET A 79 12.29 16.04 -8.60
CA MET A 79 12.16 16.56 -7.23
C MET A 79 13.19 17.65 -6.90
N ALA A 80 14.26 17.77 -7.67
CA ALA A 80 15.20 18.89 -7.61
C ALA A 80 14.60 20.24 -8.02
N ASP A 81 13.45 20.25 -8.70
CA ASP A 81 12.85 21.45 -9.30
C ASP A 81 11.55 21.89 -8.60
N VAL A 82 11.14 21.20 -7.54
CA VAL A 82 9.92 21.52 -6.79
C VAL A 82 10.24 22.22 -5.47
N THR A 83 9.26 22.99 -4.95
CA THR A 83 9.39 23.64 -3.64
C THR A 83 9.30 22.63 -2.49
N LYS A 84 9.76 22.99 -1.29
CA LYS A 84 9.65 22.15 -0.09
C LYS A 84 8.21 21.68 0.19
N ALA A 85 7.23 22.56 -0.01
CA ALA A 85 5.83 22.24 0.19
C ALA A 85 5.35 21.15 -0.79
N VAL A 86 5.63 21.34 -2.10
CA VAL A 86 5.28 20.35 -3.13
C VAL A 86 6.04 19.04 -2.93
N PHE A 87 7.30 19.10 -2.47
CA PHE A 87 8.09 17.92 -2.16
C PHE A 87 7.41 17.01 -1.14
N PHE A 88 7.01 17.58 0.01
CA PHE A 88 6.32 16.80 1.04
C PHE A 88 4.89 16.42 0.65
N GLU A 89 4.23 17.23 -0.16
CA GLU A 89 2.92 16.88 -0.71
C GLU A 89 3.03 15.61 -1.57
N GLU A 90 3.97 15.56 -2.53
CA GLU A 90 4.22 14.39 -3.39
C GLU A 90 4.48 13.11 -2.59
N LEU A 91 5.25 13.20 -1.50
CA LEU A 91 5.51 12.05 -0.63
C LEU A 91 4.26 11.66 0.16
N LYS A 92 3.58 12.62 0.80
CA LYS A 92 2.36 12.35 1.57
C LYS A 92 1.32 11.64 0.71
N ILE A 93 1.00 12.19 -0.46
CA ILE A 93 -0.05 11.60 -1.31
C ILE A 93 0.37 10.23 -1.87
N ALA A 94 1.67 10.00 -2.08
CA ALA A 94 2.16 8.67 -2.47
C ALA A 94 2.09 7.65 -1.33
N GLU A 95 2.42 8.05 -0.09
CA GLU A 95 2.26 7.22 1.12
C GLU A 95 0.78 6.85 1.33
N LEU A 96 -0.15 7.80 1.13
CA LEU A 96 -1.59 7.55 1.21
C LEU A 96 -2.08 6.59 0.13
N ALA A 97 -1.66 6.80 -1.12
CA ALA A 97 -2.00 5.91 -2.23
C ALA A 97 -1.48 4.48 -2.00
N TYR A 98 -0.24 4.35 -1.53
CA TYR A 98 0.35 3.06 -1.13
C TYR A 98 -0.50 2.38 -0.06
N GLN A 99 -0.82 3.09 1.03
CA GLN A 99 -1.52 2.50 2.17
C GLN A 99 -2.94 2.08 1.79
N GLU A 100 -3.66 2.91 1.04
CA GLU A 100 -5.01 2.57 0.58
C GLU A 100 -5.00 1.40 -0.43
N ALA A 101 -3.99 1.32 -1.30
CA ALA A 101 -3.87 0.21 -2.24
C ALA A 101 -3.53 -1.13 -1.57
N THR A 102 -2.61 -1.09 -0.61
CA THR A 102 -1.96 -2.29 -0.04
C THR A 102 -2.54 -2.72 1.31
N GLY A 103 -3.19 -1.82 2.05
CA GLY A 103 -3.58 -2.02 3.45
C GLY A 103 -2.39 -2.03 4.42
N ARG A 104 -1.20 -1.63 3.99
CA ARG A 104 0.05 -1.64 4.78
C ARG A 104 0.61 -0.24 4.95
N PRO A 105 1.33 0.05 6.05
CA PRO A 105 2.01 1.33 6.21
C PRO A 105 3.11 1.48 5.17
N ALA A 106 3.37 2.71 4.74
CA ALA A 106 4.31 3.00 3.66
C ALA A 106 5.77 2.88 4.14
N PRO A 107 6.66 2.15 3.44
CA PRO A 107 8.07 2.08 3.80
C PRO A 107 8.77 3.45 3.73
N THR A 108 9.71 3.71 4.63
CA THR A 108 10.51 4.95 4.65
C THR A 108 11.79 4.84 3.84
N PHE A 109 11.72 4.21 2.68
CA PHE A 109 12.77 4.28 1.67
C PHE A 109 12.13 4.44 0.28
N MET A 110 12.76 5.23 -0.57
CA MET A 110 12.21 5.59 -1.88
C MET A 110 13.31 5.69 -2.93
N ARG A 111 12.93 5.89 -4.18
CA ARG A 111 13.85 6.32 -5.24
C ARG A 111 13.32 7.56 -5.90
N PHE A 112 14.20 8.53 -6.18
CA PHE A 112 13.82 9.74 -6.89
C PHE A 112 13.66 9.48 -8.39
N PRO A 113 12.56 9.94 -9.02
CA PRO A 113 12.46 10.00 -10.47
C PRO A 113 13.69 10.69 -11.08
N TYR A 114 14.24 10.09 -12.13
CA TYR A 114 15.42 10.59 -12.87
C TYR A 114 16.68 10.81 -12.01
N ALA A 115 16.77 10.19 -10.82
CA ALA A 115 17.76 10.53 -9.80
C ALA A 115 17.85 12.06 -9.54
N SER A 116 16.73 12.76 -9.68
CA SER A 116 16.69 14.23 -9.66
C SER A 116 16.39 14.75 -8.26
N TYR A 117 17.45 15.09 -7.53
CA TYR A 117 17.38 15.73 -6.22
C TYR A 117 18.61 16.62 -5.97
N ARG A 118 18.53 17.49 -4.96
CA ARG A 118 19.62 18.33 -4.41
C ARG A 118 19.90 17.92 -2.97
N GLU A 119 21.02 18.37 -2.40
CA GLU A 119 21.32 18.12 -0.97
C GLU A 119 20.18 18.61 -0.05
N GLU A 120 19.55 19.74 -0.39
CA GLU A 120 18.41 20.27 0.35
C GLU A 120 17.21 19.29 0.38
N ASN A 121 16.95 18.57 -0.72
CA ASN A 121 15.91 17.54 -0.74
C ASN A 121 16.27 16.37 0.19
N LEU A 122 17.56 15.99 0.27
CA LEU A 122 18.02 14.97 1.20
C LEU A 122 17.83 15.43 2.65
N GLU A 123 18.15 16.68 2.97
CA GLU A 123 17.87 17.26 4.29
C GLU A 123 16.39 17.18 4.66
N TRP A 124 15.48 17.50 3.74
CA TRP A 124 14.03 17.36 3.97
C TRP A 124 13.61 15.91 4.23
N LEU A 125 14.16 14.94 3.50
CA LEU A 125 13.89 13.52 3.76
C LEU A 125 14.35 13.07 5.16
N ARG A 126 15.40 13.70 5.73
CA ARG A 126 15.85 13.37 7.10
C ARG A 126 14.78 13.72 8.13
N GLU A 127 13.99 14.78 7.88
CA GLU A 127 12.85 15.17 8.74
C GLU A 127 11.82 14.03 8.84
N TRP A 128 11.67 13.25 7.78
CA TRP A 128 10.72 12.11 7.70
C TRP A 128 11.40 10.74 7.85
N LYS A 129 12.70 10.72 8.19
CA LYS A 129 13.52 9.50 8.33
C LYS A 129 13.52 8.62 7.08
N TYR A 130 13.46 9.24 5.90
CA TYR A 130 13.51 8.54 4.62
C TYR A 130 14.95 8.23 4.18
N LEU A 131 15.11 7.05 3.59
CA LEU A 131 16.29 6.64 2.83
C LEU A 131 16.03 6.76 1.32
N VAL A 132 17.08 7.04 0.56
CA VAL A 132 17.06 7.03 -0.90
C VAL A 132 17.83 5.80 -1.39
N VAL A 133 17.25 5.04 -2.29
CA VAL A 133 17.89 3.88 -2.93
C VAL A 133 18.09 4.19 -4.40
N GLU A 134 19.33 4.17 -4.86
CA GLU A 134 19.67 4.37 -6.28
C GLU A 134 19.97 3.03 -6.94
N GLY A 135 21.14 2.47 -6.64
CA GLY A 135 21.65 1.27 -7.30
C GLY A 135 22.32 1.60 -8.64
N GLU A 136 22.70 0.54 -9.35
CA GLU A 136 23.38 0.60 -10.64
C GLU A 136 22.34 0.66 -11.78
N ASP A 137 22.36 1.72 -12.59
CA ASP A 137 21.49 1.86 -13.76
C ASP A 137 21.82 0.81 -14.83
N THR A 138 20.83 -0.01 -15.18
CA THR A 138 20.95 -1.03 -16.21
C THR A 138 20.74 -0.46 -17.60
N VAL A 139 20.25 0.78 -17.73
CA VAL A 139 19.96 1.51 -18.96
C VAL A 139 18.97 0.77 -19.86
N ASP A 140 18.06 -0.01 -19.26
CA ASP A 140 17.01 -0.73 -19.97
C ASP A 140 15.91 0.19 -20.51
N TRP A 141 15.77 1.39 -19.94
CA TRP A 141 14.95 2.48 -20.46
C TRP A 141 15.32 2.91 -21.89
N SER A 142 16.48 2.51 -22.42
CA SER A 142 16.86 2.72 -23.82
C SER A 142 16.33 1.64 -24.79
N GLY A 143 15.63 0.62 -24.27
CA GLY A 143 15.09 -0.52 -25.03
C GLY A 143 16.13 -1.47 -25.65
N PRO A 144 17.27 -1.77 -25.01
CA PRO A 144 18.27 -2.67 -25.58
C PRO A 144 17.75 -4.13 -25.60
N PRO A 145 18.28 -4.99 -26.49
CA PRO A 145 18.00 -6.42 -26.45
C PRO A 145 18.42 -7.07 -25.13
N SER A 146 17.71 -8.12 -24.72
CA SER A 146 17.95 -8.82 -23.45
C SER A 146 19.39 -9.29 -23.26
N ALA A 147 20.04 -9.81 -24.30
CA ALA A 147 21.43 -10.24 -24.27
C ALA A 147 22.40 -9.11 -23.89
N GLN A 148 22.17 -7.89 -24.38
CA GLN A 148 23.00 -6.72 -24.08
C GLN A 148 22.82 -6.27 -22.62
N LEU A 149 21.60 -6.38 -22.07
CA LEU A 149 21.36 -6.14 -20.65
C LEU A 149 22.11 -7.14 -19.77
N VAL A 150 22.06 -8.43 -20.12
CA VAL A 150 22.80 -9.48 -19.39
C VAL A 150 24.30 -9.20 -19.42
N GLU A 151 24.86 -8.89 -20.59
CA GLU A 151 26.29 -8.56 -20.75
C GLU A 151 26.71 -7.36 -19.89
N ARG A 152 25.86 -6.34 -19.79
CA ARG A 152 26.12 -5.14 -18.99
C ARG A 152 26.08 -5.42 -17.48
N VAL A 153 25.13 -6.24 -17.04
CA VAL A 153 24.85 -6.48 -15.62
C VAL A 153 25.75 -7.56 -15.02
N LEU A 154 25.99 -8.65 -15.75
CA LEU A 154 26.66 -9.85 -15.24
C LEU A 154 28.06 -9.59 -14.63
N PRO A 155 28.93 -8.73 -15.21
CA PRO A 155 30.23 -8.40 -14.61
C PRO A 155 30.13 -7.65 -13.28
N LYS A 156 29.02 -6.95 -13.06
CA LYS A 156 28.75 -6.13 -11.86
C LYS A 156 27.96 -6.90 -10.80
N LEU A 157 27.56 -8.14 -11.09
CA LEU A 157 26.77 -8.99 -10.20
C LEU A 157 27.68 -9.59 -9.12
N ILE A 158 27.75 -8.87 -7.99
CA ILE A 158 28.58 -9.17 -6.82
C ILE A 158 27.79 -8.92 -5.52
N ASN A 159 28.38 -9.28 -4.38
CA ASN A 159 27.80 -9.04 -3.05
C ASN A 159 27.39 -7.57 -2.84
N GLY A 160 26.17 -7.38 -2.37
CA GLY A 160 25.55 -6.08 -2.10
C GLY A 160 25.08 -5.33 -3.35
N SER A 161 25.22 -5.86 -4.57
CA SER A 161 24.76 -5.13 -5.76
C SER A 161 23.26 -4.85 -5.73
N ILE A 162 22.87 -3.62 -6.09
CA ILE A 162 21.49 -3.21 -6.31
C ILE A 162 21.40 -2.80 -7.78
N PHE A 163 20.52 -3.41 -8.56
CA PHE A 163 20.34 -3.07 -9.98
C PHE A 163 18.99 -2.39 -10.21
N MET A 164 19.02 -1.26 -10.89
CA MET A 164 17.85 -0.49 -11.29
C MET A 164 17.45 -0.85 -12.71
N PHE A 165 16.28 -1.46 -12.82
CA PHE A 165 15.55 -1.73 -14.05
C PHE A 165 14.28 -0.91 -14.08
N HIS A 166 13.60 -0.96 -15.21
CA HIS A 166 12.28 -0.38 -15.42
C HIS A 166 11.27 -1.52 -15.65
N ALA A 167 10.04 -1.30 -15.21
CA ALA A 167 8.87 -2.11 -15.53
C ALA A 167 7.91 -1.27 -16.38
N ASN A 168 8.23 -1.08 -17.67
CA ASN A 168 7.39 -0.34 -18.62
C ASN A 168 7.50 -0.91 -20.04
N GLU A 169 6.73 -0.33 -20.97
CA GLU A 169 6.66 -0.79 -22.36
C GLU A 169 7.96 -0.60 -23.15
N ILE A 170 8.83 0.33 -22.75
CA ILE A 170 10.13 0.54 -23.40
C ILE A 170 11.09 -0.59 -23.00
N ALA A 171 11.07 -0.96 -21.72
CA ALA A 171 11.85 -2.04 -21.11
C ALA A 171 11.29 -3.45 -21.39
N LYS A 172 10.62 -3.67 -22.53
CA LYS A 172 9.94 -4.95 -22.87
C LYS A 172 10.84 -6.19 -22.88
N GLU A 173 12.15 -6.02 -23.08
CA GLU A 173 13.15 -7.10 -23.10
C GLU A 173 13.70 -7.41 -21.70
N THR A 174 13.44 -6.54 -20.71
CA THR A 174 13.92 -6.68 -19.33
C THR A 174 13.47 -7.99 -18.67
N PRO A 175 12.22 -8.48 -18.81
CA PRO A 175 11.81 -9.76 -18.23
C PRO A 175 12.71 -10.94 -18.67
N GLN A 176 13.07 -10.99 -19.96
CA GLN A 176 13.96 -12.04 -20.47
C GLN A 176 15.37 -11.92 -19.89
N ALA A 177 15.89 -10.69 -19.80
CA ALA A 177 17.20 -10.44 -19.18
C ALA A 177 17.19 -10.82 -17.70
N VAL A 178 16.16 -10.40 -16.94
CA VAL A 178 15.96 -10.73 -15.52
C VAL A 178 15.96 -12.23 -15.32
N LYS A 179 15.19 -12.99 -16.12
CA LYS A 179 15.18 -14.45 -16.04
C LYS A 179 16.59 -15.05 -16.14
N SER A 180 17.39 -14.59 -17.12
CA SER A 180 18.78 -15.06 -17.27
C SER A 180 19.66 -14.62 -16.10
N LEU A 181 19.50 -13.39 -15.63
CA LEU A 181 20.28 -12.82 -14.54
C LEU A 181 20.02 -13.52 -13.22
N VAL A 182 18.77 -13.89 -12.91
CA VAL A 182 18.44 -14.65 -11.70
C VAL A 182 19.17 -16.00 -11.69
N LEU A 183 19.22 -16.71 -12.83
CA LEU A 183 19.99 -17.96 -12.93
C LEU A 183 21.48 -17.74 -12.68
N HIS A 184 22.06 -16.65 -13.20
CA HIS A 184 23.45 -16.30 -12.94
C HIS A 184 23.71 -15.88 -11.50
N THR A 185 22.76 -15.19 -10.86
CA THR A 185 22.80 -14.82 -9.44
C THR A 185 22.94 -16.08 -8.59
N HIS A 186 22.05 -17.07 -8.79
CA HIS A 186 22.09 -18.34 -8.08
C HIS A 186 23.37 -19.14 -8.35
N ALA A 187 23.83 -19.18 -9.60
CA ALA A 187 25.07 -19.86 -9.97
C ALA A 187 26.33 -19.24 -9.31
N LYS A 188 26.28 -17.95 -8.97
CA LYS A 188 27.33 -17.25 -8.21
C LYS A 188 27.19 -17.42 -6.69
N GLY A 189 26.17 -18.12 -6.20
CA GLY A 189 25.89 -18.27 -4.77
C GLY A 189 25.37 -16.99 -4.10
N LEU A 190 24.80 -16.07 -4.87
CA LEU A 190 24.15 -14.88 -4.37
C LEU A 190 22.66 -15.15 -4.11
N ALA A 191 22.12 -14.62 -3.02
CA ALA A 191 20.68 -14.57 -2.77
C ALA A 191 20.10 -13.28 -3.35
N LEU A 192 19.07 -13.41 -4.18
CA LEU A 192 18.29 -12.27 -4.67
C LEU A 192 17.20 -11.95 -3.65
N VAL A 193 17.33 -10.81 -2.97
CA VAL A 193 16.50 -10.42 -1.83
C VAL A 193 15.86 -9.04 -2.05
N PRO A 194 14.73 -8.73 -1.39
CA PRO A 194 14.20 -7.38 -1.32
C PRO A 194 15.20 -6.37 -0.75
N VAL A 195 15.00 -5.10 -1.09
CA VAL A 195 15.85 -3.98 -0.63
C VAL A 195 15.85 -3.88 0.89
N SER A 196 14.71 -4.01 1.58
CA SER A 196 14.69 -3.99 3.06
C SER A 196 15.59 -5.05 3.69
N GLU A 197 15.60 -6.27 3.16
CA GLU A 197 16.48 -7.36 3.63
C GLU A 197 17.95 -7.05 3.38
N LEU A 198 18.27 -6.50 2.19
CA LEU A 198 19.63 -6.05 1.86
C LEU A 198 20.09 -4.89 2.76
N LEU A 199 19.19 -3.96 3.10
CA LEU A 199 19.46 -2.87 4.05
C LEU A 199 19.67 -3.38 5.46
N HIS A 200 18.84 -4.32 5.92
CA HIS A 200 18.97 -4.95 7.23
C HIS A 200 20.32 -5.68 7.37
N ALA A 201 20.74 -6.43 6.34
CA ALA A 201 22.07 -7.05 6.29
C ALA A 201 23.24 -6.04 6.30
N ASN A 202 22.96 -4.77 5.99
CA ASN A 202 23.89 -3.65 6.08
C ASN A 202 23.80 -2.88 7.42
N GLY A 203 23.02 -3.40 8.39
CA GLY A 203 22.80 -2.76 9.69
C GLY A 203 21.88 -1.54 9.62
N ILE A 204 21.06 -1.42 8.57
CA ILE A 204 20.15 -0.30 8.34
C ILE A 204 18.72 -0.81 8.55
N SER A 205 18.04 -0.28 9.58
CA SER A 205 16.61 -0.53 9.79
C SER A 205 15.78 0.43 8.93
N THR A 206 14.86 -0.13 8.13
CA THR A 206 13.83 0.66 7.43
C THR A 206 12.67 0.94 8.38
N GLY A 207 12.18 2.17 8.40
CA GLY A 207 10.95 2.52 9.09
C GLY A 207 9.73 2.35 8.19
N GLU A 208 8.56 2.57 8.78
CA GLU A 208 7.28 2.62 8.09
C GLU A 208 6.48 3.83 8.59
N ARG A 209 5.58 4.35 7.75
CA ARG A 209 4.70 5.47 8.07
C ARG A 209 3.26 5.04 7.88
N ARG A 210 2.50 5.11 8.97
CA ARG A 210 1.08 4.77 8.99
C ARG A 210 0.27 6.04 9.11
N TRP A 211 -0.63 6.25 8.16
CA TRP A 211 -1.57 7.36 8.16
C TRP A 211 -2.93 6.91 8.66
N GLN A 212 -3.72 7.85 9.16
CA GLN A 212 -5.13 7.67 9.41
C GLN A 212 -5.87 8.97 9.10
N VAL A 213 -7.13 8.86 8.70
CA VAL A 213 -8.07 9.97 8.80
C VAL A 213 -8.66 9.98 10.21
N ARG A 214 -8.81 11.17 10.79
CA ARG A 214 -9.63 11.37 12.00
C ARG A 214 -10.63 12.50 11.76
N PHE A 215 -11.84 12.35 12.31
CA PHE A 215 -12.89 13.35 12.20
C PHE A 215 -13.77 13.38 13.45
N ARG A 216 -14.39 14.54 13.72
CA ARG A 216 -15.26 14.72 14.87
C ARG A 216 -16.60 13.98 14.69
N PRO A 217 -17.16 13.35 15.74
CA PRO A 217 -18.51 12.80 15.70
C PRO A 217 -19.53 13.92 15.47
N THR A 218 -20.03 14.05 14.23
CA THR A 218 -21.04 15.06 13.86
C THR A 218 -22.21 14.37 13.15
N LEU A 219 -23.39 14.44 13.75
CA LEU A 219 -24.62 13.87 13.19
C LEU A 219 -25.26 14.82 12.18
N LEU A 220 -25.76 14.27 11.06
CA LEU A 220 -26.53 15.01 10.07
C LEU A 220 -28.01 14.67 10.22
N GLY A 221 -28.81 15.66 10.61
CA GLY A 221 -30.26 15.50 10.71
C GLY A 221 -30.66 14.40 11.70
N SER A 222 -31.66 13.60 11.31
CA SER A 222 -32.12 12.46 12.12
C SER A 222 -31.47 11.17 11.62
N PHE A 223 -30.69 10.54 12.51
CA PHE A 223 -30.08 9.23 12.26
C PHE A 223 -31.06 8.12 12.65
N HIS A 224 -31.30 7.20 11.71
CA HIS A 224 -32.17 6.05 11.88
C HIS A 224 -31.37 4.83 12.38
N ASN A 225 -31.13 4.78 13.68
CA ASN A 225 -30.35 3.70 14.31
C ASN A 225 -31.01 2.32 14.14
N GLU A 226 -32.34 2.27 14.02
CA GLU A 226 -33.12 1.04 13.84
C GLU A 226 -32.78 0.26 12.56
N GLN A 227 -32.06 0.86 11.62
CA GLN A 227 -31.60 0.19 10.40
C GLN A 227 -30.29 -0.59 10.60
N TRP A 228 -29.67 -0.50 11.79
CA TRP A 228 -28.39 -1.12 12.12
C TRP A 228 -28.57 -2.23 13.16
N GLU A 229 -28.13 -3.43 12.81
CA GLU A 229 -28.30 -4.63 13.63
C GLU A 229 -26.93 -5.24 13.96
N TYR A 230 -26.79 -5.80 15.16
CA TYR A 230 -25.56 -6.50 15.54
C TYR A 230 -25.42 -7.83 14.78
N VAL A 231 -24.22 -8.06 14.24
CA VAL A 231 -23.84 -9.32 13.59
C VAL A 231 -23.20 -10.22 14.65
N ALA A 232 -24.04 -10.75 15.55
CA ALA A 232 -23.59 -11.54 16.70
C ALA A 232 -23.84 -13.06 16.55
N GLY A 233 -24.81 -13.46 15.72
CA GLY A 233 -25.18 -14.86 15.54
C GLY A 233 -24.71 -15.47 14.22
N ASP A 234 -24.78 -16.80 14.14
CA ASP A 234 -24.43 -17.57 12.93
C ASP A 234 -25.35 -17.23 11.74
N TYR A 235 -26.62 -16.90 12.00
CA TYR A 235 -27.56 -16.52 10.96
C TYR A 235 -27.19 -15.18 10.32
N GLU A 236 -27.00 -14.13 11.12
CA GLU A 236 -26.65 -12.78 10.66
C GLU A 236 -25.32 -12.82 9.91
N LEU A 237 -24.34 -13.57 10.44
CA LEU A 237 -23.02 -13.71 9.83
C LEU A 237 -23.08 -14.39 8.47
N ARG A 238 -23.83 -15.50 8.34
CA ARG A 238 -24.01 -16.22 7.07
C ARG A 238 -24.76 -15.39 6.04
N LYS A 239 -25.78 -14.66 6.49
CA LYS A 239 -26.56 -13.74 5.63
C LYS A 239 -25.67 -12.59 5.14
N LEU A 240 -24.92 -11.95 6.04
CA LEU A 240 -23.95 -10.92 5.67
C LEU A 240 -22.92 -11.44 4.68
N ALA A 241 -22.35 -12.62 4.92
CA ALA A 241 -21.40 -13.23 3.99
C ALA A 241 -22.00 -13.47 2.60
N ALA A 242 -23.25 -13.95 2.53
CA ALA A 242 -23.95 -14.15 1.26
C ALA A 242 -24.20 -12.82 0.54
N ASP A 243 -24.79 -11.83 1.22
CA ASP A 243 -25.10 -10.54 0.64
C ASP A 243 -23.82 -9.81 0.18
N SER A 244 -22.79 -9.78 1.03
CA SER A 244 -21.59 -8.95 0.80
C SER A 244 -20.61 -9.49 -0.23
N LEU A 245 -20.70 -10.76 -0.61
CA LEU A 245 -19.96 -11.30 -1.76
C LEU A 245 -20.40 -10.66 -3.08
N GLU A 246 -21.66 -10.25 -3.17
CA GLU A 246 -22.23 -9.66 -4.38
C GLU A 246 -21.97 -8.15 -4.48
N TRP A 247 -21.35 -7.54 -3.47
CA TRP A 247 -21.16 -6.07 -3.41
C TRP A 247 -19.99 -5.56 -4.26
N GLY A 248 -19.22 -6.47 -4.88
CA GLY A 248 -17.99 -6.10 -5.57
C GLY A 248 -16.89 -5.58 -4.62
N ASN A 249 -16.96 -5.96 -3.33
CA ASN A 249 -15.96 -5.57 -2.33
C ASN A 249 -14.57 -6.09 -2.77
N PRO A 250 -13.55 -5.22 -2.99
CA PRO A 250 -12.22 -5.65 -3.43
C PRO A 250 -11.48 -6.56 -2.44
N LYS A 251 -11.98 -6.68 -1.20
CA LYS A 251 -11.48 -7.59 -0.16
C LYS A 251 -12.11 -8.97 -0.27
N ALA A 252 -13.31 -9.09 -0.86
CA ALA A 252 -14.04 -10.34 -0.91
C ALA A 252 -13.32 -11.34 -1.84
N PRO A 253 -13.14 -12.60 -1.42
CA PRO A 253 -12.50 -13.63 -2.23
C PRO A 253 -13.34 -13.96 -3.45
N THR A 254 -12.69 -14.40 -4.52
CA THR A 254 -13.32 -14.84 -5.76
C THR A 254 -13.06 -16.31 -6.05
N GLY A 255 -13.84 -16.90 -6.95
CA GLY A 255 -13.67 -18.28 -7.39
C GLY A 255 -14.26 -19.34 -6.45
N SER A 256 -13.85 -20.59 -6.64
CA SER A 256 -14.39 -21.72 -5.89
C SER A 256 -14.14 -21.59 -4.39
N GLY A 257 -15.19 -21.81 -3.59
CA GLY A 257 -15.13 -21.68 -2.13
C GLY A 257 -15.08 -20.25 -1.60
N ALA A 258 -15.28 -19.22 -2.45
CA ALA A 258 -15.32 -17.82 -2.03
C ALA A 258 -16.22 -17.57 -0.82
N TYR A 259 -17.43 -18.14 -0.82
CA TYR A 259 -18.36 -18.00 0.30
C TYR A 259 -17.78 -18.45 1.63
N ASN A 260 -17.20 -19.65 1.69
CA ASN A 260 -16.67 -20.20 2.93
C ASN A 260 -15.44 -19.40 3.42
N LYS A 261 -14.58 -18.96 2.48
CA LYS A 261 -13.43 -18.10 2.81
C LYS A 261 -13.90 -16.77 3.37
N TRP A 262 -14.87 -16.14 2.73
CA TRP A 262 -15.42 -14.85 3.16
C TRP A 262 -16.15 -14.95 4.50
N LEU A 263 -16.93 -16.01 4.69
CA LEU A 263 -17.56 -16.32 5.97
C LEU A 263 -16.50 -16.49 7.08
N GLN A 264 -15.40 -17.18 6.79
CA GLN A 264 -14.30 -17.33 7.74
C GLN A 264 -13.62 -15.99 8.05
N GLU A 265 -13.35 -15.16 7.03
CA GLU A 265 -12.78 -13.82 7.19
C GLU A 265 -13.69 -12.93 8.06
N LEU A 266 -14.99 -12.87 7.73
CA LEU A 266 -16.00 -12.18 8.52
C LEU A 266 -16.23 -12.81 9.90
N SER A 267 -15.94 -14.09 10.13
CA SER A 267 -16.04 -14.68 11.48
C SER A 267 -14.85 -14.33 12.37
N THR A 268 -13.72 -13.97 11.75
CA THR A 268 -12.48 -13.73 12.48
C THR A 268 -12.61 -12.44 13.28
N GLN A 269 -12.51 -12.51 14.61
CA GLN A 269 -12.54 -11.32 15.45
C GLN A 269 -11.28 -10.48 15.21
N VAL A 270 -11.45 -9.17 15.05
CA VAL A 270 -10.34 -8.23 15.14
C VAL A 270 -9.85 -8.29 16.58
N ARG A 271 -8.57 -8.61 16.79
CA ARG A 271 -7.97 -8.51 18.13
C ARG A 271 -7.98 -7.05 18.53
N SER A 272 -8.82 -6.71 19.49
CA SER A 272 -8.95 -5.38 20.06
C SER A 272 -8.84 -5.50 21.58
N ASP A 273 -8.05 -4.62 22.18
CA ASP A 273 -7.95 -4.46 23.63
C ASP A 273 -9.18 -3.73 24.23
N GLY A 274 -10.17 -3.38 23.40
CA GLY A 274 -11.30 -2.54 23.75
C GLY A 274 -12.66 -3.15 23.37
N GLU A 275 -13.71 -2.37 23.60
CA GLU A 275 -15.06 -2.78 23.25
C GLU A 275 -15.24 -2.79 21.73
N THR A 276 -15.66 -3.92 21.16
CA THR A 276 -15.87 -4.07 19.71
C THR A 276 -17.33 -3.93 19.32
N ARG A 277 -17.57 -3.40 18.14
CA ARG A 277 -18.87 -3.34 17.45
C ARG A 277 -18.75 -4.08 16.14
N PHE A 278 -19.71 -4.95 15.85
CA PHE A 278 -19.90 -5.49 14.51
C PHE A 278 -21.37 -5.40 14.16
N VAL A 279 -21.69 -4.48 13.26
CA VAL A 279 -23.06 -4.18 12.85
C VAL A 279 -23.22 -4.26 11.35
N ALA A 280 -24.42 -4.54 10.89
CA ALA A 280 -24.80 -4.48 9.49
C ALA A 280 -26.06 -3.63 9.33
N ARG A 281 -26.10 -2.84 8.25
CA ARG A 281 -27.26 -2.04 7.88
C ARG A 281 -28.18 -2.85 6.99
N SER A 282 -29.44 -3.00 7.38
CA SER A 282 -30.45 -3.73 6.62
C SER A 282 -31.42 -2.79 5.88
N PHE A 283 -31.83 -3.18 4.68
CA PHE A 283 -32.93 -2.55 3.93
C PHE A 283 -33.62 -3.60 3.07
N ALA A 284 -34.95 -3.68 3.16
CA ALA A 284 -35.77 -4.66 2.44
C ALA A 284 -35.28 -6.12 2.62
N ASP A 285 -34.97 -6.50 3.86
CA ASP A 285 -34.47 -7.83 4.25
C ASP A 285 -33.13 -8.24 3.61
N GLN A 286 -32.34 -7.28 3.13
CA GLN A 286 -30.96 -7.49 2.67
C GLN A 286 -30.00 -6.60 3.44
N TYR A 287 -28.76 -7.05 3.64
CA TYR A 287 -27.70 -6.17 4.11
C TYR A 287 -27.14 -5.33 2.97
N TRP A 288 -26.84 -4.07 3.29
CA TRP A 288 -26.31 -3.07 2.35
C TRP A 288 -25.01 -2.43 2.82
N ALA A 289 -24.68 -2.56 4.10
CA ALA A 289 -23.39 -2.14 4.64
C ALA A 289 -23.06 -2.97 5.87
N TYR A 290 -21.78 -3.04 6.23
CA TYR A 290 -21.37 -3.46 7.56
C TYR A 290 -20.27 -2.56 8.08
N VAL A 291 -20.15 -2.48 9.41
CA VAL A 291 -19.07 -1.80 10.09
C VAL A 291 -18.57 -2.66 11.25
N ARG A 292 -17.26 -2.80 11.30
CA ARG A 292 -16.49 -3.28 12.44
C ARG A 292 -15.75 -2.10 13.03
N ALA A 293 -15.96 -1.86 14.31
CA ALA A 293 -15.29 -0.80 15.02
C ALA A 293 -14.83 -1.26 16.39
N SER A 294 -13.86 -0.55 16.94
CA SER A 294 -13.34 -0.73 18.28
C SER A 294 -13.22 0.62 18.97
N VAL A 295 -13.13 0.63 20.30
CA VAL A 295 -12.89 1.85 21.07
C VAL A 295 -11.48 1.83 21.64
N HIS A 296 -10.66 2.80 21.26
CA HIS A 296 -9.28 2.92 21.72
C HIS A 296 -8.94 4.38 22.01
N GLY A 297 -8.42 4.66 23.22
CA GLY A 297 -7.92 5.99 23.57
C GLY A 297 -8.93 7.13 23.45
N GLY A 298 -10.23 6.85 23.68
CA GLY A 298 -11.29 7.84 23.50
C GLY A 298 -11.68 8.10 22.04
N ALA A 299 -11.25 7.25 21.11
CA ALA A 299 -11.66 7.28 19.71
C ALA A 299 -12.41 6.01 19.30
N LEU A 300 -13.40 6.16 18.42
CA LEU A 300 -14.03 5.05 17.71
C LEU A 300 -13.20 4.74 16.45
N VAL A 301 -12.53 3.60 16.42
CA VAL A 301 -11.69 3.18 15.30
C VAL A 301 -12.51 2.31 14.35
N LEU A 302 -12.62 2.73 13.08
CA LEU A 302 -13.24 1.93 12.02
C LEU A 302 -12.22 0.91 11.51
N GLU A 303 -12.35 -0.32 12.00
CA GLU A 303 -11.42 -1.42 11.72
C GLU A 303 -11.65 -2.02 10.34
N ASP A 304 -12.91 -2.23 9.98
CA ASP A 304 -13.32 -2.74 8.68
C ASP A 304 -14.76 -2.35 8.35
N TYR A 305 -15.03 -2.09 7.08
CA TYR A 305 -16.37 -1.80 6.61
C TYR A 305 -16.47 -2.01 5.10
N ALA A 306 -17.70 -2.21 4.62
CA ALA A 306 -18.01 -2.25 3.21
C ALA A 306 -19.49 -1.86 2.97
N THR A 307 -19.82 -1.53 1.72
CA THR A 307 -21.16 -1.18 1.27
C THR A 307 -21.50 -1.86 -0.07
N LYS A 308 -22.78 -2.16 -0.30
CA LYS A 308 -23.34 -2.66 -1.57
C LYS A 308 -23.39 -1.54 -2.62
N GLU A 309 -22.34 -1.44 -3.43
CA GLU A 309 -22.15 -0.52 -4.58
C GLU A 309 -22.33 1.02 -4.38
N ALA A 310 -21.88 1.75 -5.42
CA ALA A 310 -21.35 3.11 -5.43
C ALA A 310 -22.37 4.22 -5.71
N HIS A 311 -23.46 4.30 -4.95
CA HIS A 311 -24.07 5.62 -4.78
C HIS A 311 -23.08 6.47 -3.95
N ALA A 312 -22.83 7.70 -4.38
CA ALA A 312 -21.85 8.61 -3.76
C ALA A 312 -22.04 8.75 -2.23
N ASP A 313 -23.24 8.39 -1.74
CA ASP A 313 -23.71 8.55 -0.37
C ASP A 313 -23.62 7.28 0.50
N ALA A 314 -23.17 6.12 -0.01
CA ALA A 314 -23.19 4.88 0.80
C ALA A 314 -22.24 4.94 2.01
N LEU A 315 -21.08 5.60 1.84
CA LEU A 315 -20.14 5.85 2.93
C LEU A 315 -20.73 6.80 3.99
N ILE A 316 -21.67 7.67 3.62
CA ILE A 316 -22.35 8.57 4.58
C ILE A 316 -23.10 7.75 5.62
N TYR A 317 -23.70 6.61 5.26
CA TYR A 317 -24.37 5.75 6.25
C TYR A 317 -23.39 5.24 7.31
N ILE A 318 -22.18 4.84 6.90
CA ILE A 318 -21.12 4.41 7.81
C ILE A 318 -20.68 5.58 8.70
N LEU A 319 -20.46 6.76 8.11
CA LEU A 319 -20.04 7.94 8.88
C LEU A 319 -21.12 8.41 9.88
N GLN A 320 -22.40 8.34 9.50
CA GLN A 320 -23.52 8.66 10.39
C GLN A 320 -23.65 7.66 11.53
N TRP A 321 -23.53 6.36 11.24
CA TRP A 321 -23.48 5.33 12.28
C TRP A 321 -22.30 5.55 13.23
N ALA A 322 -21.11 5.80 12.68
CA ALA A 322 -19.91 6.07 13.47
C ALA A 322 -20.07 7.33 14.34
N ALA A 323 -20.66 8.40 13.80
CA ALA A 323 -20.96 9.61 14.56
C ALA A 323 -21.94 9.35 15.70
N TYR A 324 -23.01 8.59 15.47
CA TYR A 324 -23.97 8.21 16.50
C TYR A 324 -23.32 7.38 17.61
N GLU A 325 -22.60 6.34 17.22
CA GLU A 325 -21.96 5.40 18.13
C GLU A 325 -20.87 6.09 18.96
N ALA A 326 -19.98 6.85 18.30
CA ALA A 326 -18.95 7.63 18.97
C ALA A 326 -19.54 8.65 19.96
N SER A 327 -20.63 9.32 19.60
CA SER A 327 -21.32 10.26 20.51
C SER A 327 -21.91 9.54 21.73
N THR A 328 -22.51 8.37 21.52
CA THR A 328 -23.10 7.55 22.60
C THR A 328 -22.03 7.04 23.56
N LEU A 329 -20.85 6.71 23.04
CA LEU A 329 -19.70 6.22 23.80
C LEU A 329 -18.82 7.35 24.37
N GLY A 330 -19.13 8.61 24.10
CA GLY A 330 -18.32 9.75 24.54
C GLY A 330 -16.94 9.82 23.89
N CYS A 331 -16.78 9.24 22.70
CA CYS A 331 -15.53 9.33 21.93
C CYS A 331 -15.36 10.74 21.34
N GLU A 332 -14.14 11.27 21.38
CA GLU A 332 -13.83 12.60 20.84
C GLU A 332 -13.56 12.59 19.34
N TRP A 333 -13.13 11.44 18.82
CA TRP A 333 -12.69 11.24 17.44
C TRP A 333 -13.23 9.92 16.89
N ILE A 334 -13.44 9.90 15.58
CA ILE A 334 -13.57 8.67 14.79
C ILE A 334 -12.35 8.57 13.90
N THR A 335 -11.73 7.40 13.81
CA THR A 335 -10.52 7.19 12.99
C THR A 335 -10.68 6.05 12.00
N SER A 336 -9.97 6.13 10.88
CA SER A 336 -9.89 5.03 9.91
C SER A 336 -8.52 5.05 9.22
N THR A 337 -7.97 3.87 8.96
CA THR A 337 -6.80 3.69 8.08
C THR A 337 -7.18 3.33 6.65
N GLN A 338 -8.49 3.15 6.41
CA GLN A 338 -9.11 2.82 5.13
C GLN A 338 -9.84 4.03 4.55
N ASP A 339 -9.90 4.12 3.21
CA ASP A 339 -10.55 5.21 2.46
C ASP A 339 -10.22 6.63 2.97
N MET A 340 -9.01 6.84 3.50
CA MET A 340 -8.64 8.07 4.22
C MET A 340 -8.91 9.33 3.40
N ARG A 341 -8.48 9.34 2.13
CA ARG A 341 -8.67 10.47 1.21
C ARG A 341 -10.15 10.69 0.88
N ARG A 342 -10.92 9.61 0.72
CA ARG A 342 -12.35 9.68 0.40
C ARG A 342 -13.17 10.15 1.62
N ILE A 343 -12.90 9.62 2.81
CA ILE A 343 -13.52 10.06 4.07
C ILE A 343 -13.19 11.54 4.31
N HIS A 344 -11.93 11.94 4.20
CA HIS A 344 -11.52 13.33 4.40
C HIS A 344 -12.29 14.28 3.48
N LYS A 345 -12.32 13.97 2.17
CA LYS A 345 -13.08 14.77 1.18
C LYS A 345 -14.57 14.83 1.51
N LEU A 346 -15.15 13.72 1.96
CA LEU A 346 -16.57 13.66 2.34
C LEU A 346 -16.84 14.50 3.60
N CYS A 347 -15.96 14.44 4.60
CA CYS A 347 -16.03 15.30 5.79
C CYS A 347 -15.97 16.79 5.41
N GLU A 348 -15.05 17.20 4.51
CA GLU A 348 -14.98 18.57 4.02
C GLU A 348 -16.29 19.02 3.34
N GLN A 349 -16.88 18.16 2.51
CA GLN A 349 -18.16 18.43 1.84
C GLN A 349 -19.33 18.56 2.82
N LEU A 350 -19.29 17.85 3.95
CA LEU A 350 -20.31 17.85 4.99
C LEU A 350 -20.06 18.92 6.07
N GLY A 351 -18.93 19.65 6.00
CA GLY A 351 -18.54 20.64 7.00
C GLY A 351 -18.07 20.05 8.33
N PHE A 352 -17.61 18.79 8.34
CA PHE A 352 -17.06 18.15 9.53
C PHE A 352 -15.60 18.53 9.71
N GLU A 353 -15.18 18.73 10.97
CA GLU A 353 -13.76 18.84 11.30
C GLU A 353 -13.08 17.48 11.08
N ALA A 354 -12.15 17.43 10.13
CA ALA A 354 -11.42 16.22 9.76
C ALA A 354 -9.99 16.54 9.32
N GLU A 355 -9.10 15.57 9.49
CA GLU A 355 -7.71 15.66 9.07
C GLU A 355 -7.09 14.29 8.80
N ILE A 356 -6.07 14.25 7.93
CA ILE A 356 -5.24 13.07 7.70
C ILE A 356 -3.89 13.28 8.40
N VAL A 357 -3.64 12.43 9.41
CA VAL A 357 -2.51 12.51 10.34
C VAL A 357 -1.72 11.21 10.35
N LEU A 358 -0.44 11.28 10.73
CA LEU A 358 0.33 10.08 11.06
C LEU A 358 -0.21 9.49 12.36
N GLN A 359 -0.28 8.16 12.44
CA GLN A 359 -0.42 7.49 13.72
C GLN A 359 0.89 7.65 14.50
N GLU A 360 0.81 8.19 15.70
CA GLU A 360 1.92 8.15 16.65
C GLU A 360 2.11 6.68 17.07
N GLY A 361 3.31 6.17 16.87
CA GLY A 361 3.68 4.77 17.14
C GLY A 361 4.08 4.53 18.59
#